data_AF-A0A4W3HJ30-F1
#
_entry.id   AF-A0A4W3HJ30-F1
#
_cell.length_a   1.000
_cell.length_b   1.000
_cell.length_c   1.000
_cell.angle_alpha   90.00
_cell.angle_beta   90.00
_cell.angle_gamma   90.00
#
_symmetry.space_group_name_H-M   'P 1'
#
loop_
_entity.id
_entity.type
_entity.pdbx_description
1 polymer ?
#
loop_
_entity_poly.entity_id
_entity_poly.type
_entity_poly.pdbx_seq_one_letter_code
_entity_poly.pdbx_strand_id
1 'polypeptide(L)'
;MNTEVLILVMWVCSVWYPQLVTSQRCRDGYELSPEFVCVDTDECETYGDPALITALCGSYTLCHNVPGSYYCTCQQGYVSPSGTTNFTQRTECEDINECQSVPCGSNATCHNTKGGFRCECDKGFVSNTGTPSFNTTMNYCKDRDECESSPCGSNETCHNTEGSFHCTFDPGSASRNNTTNHSEGKIAL
;
A
#
# COMPACT_ATOMS: atom_id res chain seq x y z
N MET A 1 43.34 -27.13 40.39
CA MET A 1 44.32 -26.82 39.33
C MET A 1 44.77 -25.39 39.53
N ASN A 2 46.07 -25.16 39.75
CA ASN A 2 46.60 -23.88 40.23
C ASN A 2 46.44 -22.79 39.17
N THR A 3 45.96 -21.62 39.59
CA THR A 3 45.77 -20.40 38.78
C THR A 3 47.06 -19.93 38.10
N GLU A 4 48.21 -20.19 38.73
CA GLU A 4 49.56 -19.97 38.18
C GLU A 4 49.81 -20.77 36.88
N VAL A 5 49.26 -21.98 36.74
CA VAL A 5 49.45 -22.83 35.56
C VAL A 5 48.60 -22.32 34.38
N LEU A 6 47.41 -21.78 34.64
CA LEU A 6 46.54 -21.19 33.59
C LEU A 6 47.15 -19.93 32.99
N ILE A 7 47.73 -19.06 33.81
CA ILE A 7 48.36 -17.80 33.35
C ILE A 7 49.61 -18.10 32.51
N LEU A 8 50.40 -19.11 32.90
CA LEU A 8 51.55 -19.59 32.13
C LEU A 8 51.14 -20.21 30.78
N VAL A 9 50.06 -21.00 30.71
CA VAL A 9 49.57 -21.57 29.43
C VAL A 9 49.10 -20.46 28.48
N MET A 10 48.43 -19.42 29.00
CA MET A 10 48.00 -18.26 28.19
C MET A 10 49.18 -17.38 27.73
N TRP A 11 50.22 -17.20 28.55
CA TRP A 11 51.43 -16.45 28.20
C TRP A 11 52.35 -17.19 27.21
N VAL A 12 52.46 -18.52 27.31
CA VAL A 12 53.30 -19.30 26.39
C VAL A 12 52.68 -19.37 24.99
N CYS A 13 51.34 -19.41 24.89
CA CYS A 13 50.62 -19.33 23.61
C CYS A 13 50.81 -18.00 22.88
N SER A 14 50.84 -16.86 23.59
CA SER A 14 50.96 -15.53 22.97
C SER A 14 52.38 -15.18 22.50
N VAL A 15 53.42 -15.85 23.01
CA VAL A 15 54.83 -15.54 22.72
C VAL A 15 55.48 -16.50 21.70
N TRP A 16 55.13 -17.79 21.71
CA TRP A 16 55.79 -18.81 20.86
C TRP A 16 54.95 -19.26 19.68
N TYR A 17 53.64 -19.00 19.70
CA TYR A 17 52.75 -19.21 18.56
C TYR A 17 51.91 -17.94 18.33
N PRO A 18 52.52 -16.81 17.92
CA PRO A 18 51.76 -15.60 17.58
C PRO A 18 50.75 -15.82 16.44
N GLN A 19 50.87 -16.95 15.72
CA GLN A 19 49.96 -17.41 14.66
C GLN A 19 48.79 -18.28 15.17
N LEU A 20 48.81 -18.77 16.42
CA LEU A 20 47.69 -19.54 17.00
C LEU A 20 46.75 -18.67 17.83
N VAL A 21 47.11 -17.41 18.09
CA VAL A 21 46.16 -16.35 18.46
C VAL A 21 45.79 -15.57 17.20
N THR A 22 45.40 -16.28 16.14
CA THR A 22 44.78 -15.60 15.00
C THR A 22 43.39 -15.16 15.43
N SER A 23 43.14 -13.86 15.35
CA SER A 23 41.83 -13.27 15.52
C SER A 23 40.90 -13.78 14.41
N GLN A 24 40.37 -15.00 14.56
CA GLN A 24 39.30 -15.56 13.72
C GLN A 24 37.98 -14.83 14.01
N ARG A 25 38.02 -13.50 14.04
CA ARG A 25 36.87 -12.62 14.07
C ARG A 25 36.67 -12.13 12.66
N CYS A 26 35.51 -12.44 12.14
CA CYS A 26 35.01 -11.81 10.94
C CYS A 26 34.79 -10.31 11.18
N ARG A 27 34.75 -9.53 10.09
CA ARG A 27 34.33 -8.13 10.16
C ARG A 27 32.86 -8.08 10.62
N ASP A 28 32.46 -6.96 11.22
CA ASP A 28 31.04 -6.70 11.51
C ASP A 28 30.18 -6.94 10.26
N GLY A 29 29.02 -7.59 10.44
CA GLY A 29 28.14 -8.02 9.34
C GLY A 29 28.53 -9.36 8.70
N TYR A 30 29.53 -10.07 9.24
CA TYR A 30 29.91 -11.40 8.77
C TYR A 30 29.98 -12.39 9.93
N GLU A 31 29.57 -13.64 9.68
CA GLU A 31 29.69 -14.75 10.62
C GLU A 31 30.65 -15.84 10.11
N LEU A 32 31.20 -16.63 11.03
CA LEU A 32 32.15 -17.68 10.70
C LEU A 32 31.40 -18.98 10.37
N SER A 33 31.56 -19.47 9.13
CA SER A 33 30.96 -20.73 8.70
C SER A 33 31.67 -21.95 9.31
N PRO A 34 31.08 -23.17 9.23
CA PRO A 34 31.73 -24.42 9.65
C PRO A 34 33.08 -24.69 8.96
N GLU A 35 33.30 -24.12 7.77
CA GLU A 35 34.53 -24.19 6.99
C GLU A 35 35.56 -23.11 7.37
N PHE A 36 35.31 -22.35 8.45
CA PHE A 36 36.16 -21.23 8.91
C PHE A 36 36.27 -20.10 7.88
N VAL A 37 35.23 -19.90 7.06
CA VAL A 37 35.13 -18.79 6.10
C VAL A 37 34.16 -17.75 6.65
N CYS A 38 34.52 -16.47 6.54
CA CYS A 38 33.60 -15.39 6.88
C CYS A 38 32.56 -15.25 5.77
N VAL A 39 31.32 -15.56 6.10
CA VAL A 39 30.15 -15.42 5.23
C VAL A 39 29.33 -14.24 5.70
N ASP A 40 28.69 -13.59 4.73
CA ASP A 40 27.79 -12.48 5.00
C ASP A 40 26.66 -12.93 5.93
N THR A 41 26.36 -12.12 6.95
CA THR A 41 25.20 -12.36 7.80
C THR A 41 23.98 -11.81 7.08
N ASP A 42 23.11 -12.68 6.57
CA ASP A 42 21.86 -12.20 5.99
C ASP A 42 20.93 -11.73 7.11
N GLU A 43 20.89 -10.42 7.36
CA GLU A 43 20.04 -9.88 8.42
C GLU A 43 18.56 -10.07 8.10
N CYS A 44 18.18 -10.14 6.82
CA CYS A 44 16.80 -10.31 6.40
C CYS A 44 16.29 -11.74 6.59
N GLU A 45 17.16 -12.75 6.43
CA GLU A 45 16.85 -14.14 6.77
C GLU A 45 16.95 -14.38 8.28
N THR A 46 18.01 -13.86 8.92
CA THR A 46 18.25 -13.99 10.37
C THR A 46 17.08 -13.43 11.19
N TYR A 47 16.53 -12.30 10.74
CA TYR A 47 15.34 -11.67 11.33
C TYR A 47 14.07 -11.92 10.53
N GLY A 48 14.00 -12.97 9.70
CA GLY A 48 12.92 -13.22 8.73
C GLY A 48 11.50 -13.38 9.30
N ASP A 49 11.34 -13.36 10.61
CA ASP A 49 10.03 -13.16 11.25
C ASP A 49 9.52 -11.73 11.03
N PRO A 50 8.26 -11.52 10.59
CA PRO A 50 7.73 -10.18 10.32
C PRO A 50 7.82 -9.19 11.49
N ALA A 51 7.70 -9.67 12.74
CA ALA A 51 7.82 -8.82 13.92
C ALA A 51 9.29 -8.42 14.19
N LEU A 52 10.23 -9.30 13.88
CA LEU A 52 11.67 -9.00 13.98
C LEU A 52 12.14 -8.06 12.88
N ILE A 53 11.69 -8.22 11.63
CA ILE A 53 11.93 -7.21 10.57
C ILE A 53 11.35 -5.84 10.98
N THR A 54 10.16 -5.82 11.58
CA THR A 54 9.56 -4.55 12.06
C THR A 54 10.37 -3.93 13.21
N ALA A 55 11.01 -4.75 14.05
CA ALA A 55 11.92 -4.26 15.08
C ALA A 55 13.23 -3.70 14.47
N LEU A 56 13.74 -4.32 13.41
CA LEU A 56 14.97 -3.95 12.71
C LEU A 56 14.80 -2.68 11.84
N CYS A 57 13.80 -2.72 10.95
CA CYS A 57 13.60 -1.73 9.89
C CYS A 57 12.48 -0.73 10.20
N GLY A 58 11.50 -1.08 11.04
CA GLY A 58 10.28 -0.30 11.29
C GLY A 58 9.06 -0.81 10.52
N SER A 59 7.90 -0.19 10.73
CA SER A 59 6.63 -0.61 10.12
C SER A 59 6.54 -0.20 8.65
N TYR A 60 5.83 -1.01 7.86
CA TYR A 60 5.62 -0.80 6.42
C TYR A 60 6.94 -0.72 5.63
N THR A 61 7.89 -1.59 6.00
CA THR A 61 9.21 -1.67 5.37
C THR A 61 9.46 -3.03 4.69
N LEU A 62 10.52 -3.09 3.90
CA LEU A 62 11.13 -4.28 3.30
C LEU A 62 12.62 -4.27 3.65
N CYS A 63 13.16 -5.42 4.04
CA CYS A 63 14.59 -5.60 4.31
C CYS A 63 15.32 -6.07 3.04
N HIS A 64 16.53 -5.55 2.82
CA HIS A 64 17.42 -5.96 1.74
C HIS A 64 18.81 -6.24 2.31
N ASN A 65 19.27 -7.48 2.16
CA ASN A 65 20.59 -7.90 2.57
C ASN A 65 21.65 -7.44 1.55
N VAL A 66 22.81 -6.98 2.02
CA VAL A 66 23.96 -6.63 1.21
C VAL A 66 25.26 -7.08 1.89
N PRO A 67 26.34 -7.39 1.16
CA PRO A 67 27.57 -7.82 1.81
C PRO A 67 28.07 -6.88 2.92
N GLY A 68 28.06 -7.38 4.16
CA GLY A 68 28.50 -6.70 5.38
C GLY A 68 27.47 -5.77 6.02
N SER A 69 26.22 -5.71 5.53
CA SER A 69 25.16 -4.89 6.13
C SER A 69 23.77 -5.19 5.54
N TYR A 70 22.79 -4.37 5.88
CA TYR A 70 21.49 -4.37 5.25
C TYR A 70 21.01 -2.94 5.06
N TYR A 71 20.01 -2.78 4.20
CA TYR A 71 19.21 -1.57 4.17
C TYR A 71 17.74 -1.92 4.09
N CYS A 72 16.91 -1.00 4.55
CA CYS A 72 15.48 -1.12 4.57
C CYS A 72 14.90 -0.14 3.57
N THR A 73 13.73 -0.49 3.01
CA THR A 73 12.96 0.40 2.16
C THR A 73 11.51 0.48 2.58
N CYS A 74 10.83 1.59 2.32
CA CYS A 74 9.38 1.62 2.48
C CYS A 74 8.70 0.67 1.49
N GLN A 75 7.59 0.07 1.90
CA GLN A 75 6.70 -0.69 1.01
C GLN A 75 6.09 0.24 -0.06
N GLN A 76 5.59 -0.33 -1.15
CA GLN A 76 4.92 0.45 -2.19
C GLN A 76 3.72 1.22 -1.61
N GLY A 77 3.58 2.51 -1.97
CA GLY A 77 2.55 3.40 -1.43
C GLY A 77 2.92 4.02 -0.08
N TYR A 78 4.14 3.83 0.41
CA TYR A 78 4.62 4.43 1.65
C TYR A 78 5.90 5.25 1.44
N VAL A 79 6.13 6.23 2.32
CA VAL A 79 7.29 7.12 2.30
C VAL A 79 7.83 7.31 3.71
N SER A 80 9.15 7.50 3.86
CA SER A 80 9.72 7.85 5.16
C SER A 80 9.42 9.32 5.50
N PRO A 81 9.52 9.70 6.79
CA PRO A 81 9.36 11.10 7.20
C PRO A 81 10.34 12.07 6.53
N SER A 82 11.50 11.57 6.07
CA SER A 82 12.51 12.35 5.33
C SER A 82 12.29 12.35 3.82
N GLY A 83 11.26 11.69 3.30
CA GLY A 83 10.99 11.58 1.86
C GLY A 83 11.88 10.59 1.12
N THR A 84 12.78 9.89 1.81
CA THR A 84 13.70 8.90 1.24
C THR A 84 13.11 7.50 1.28
N THR A 85 13.38 6.67 0.28
CA THR A 85 12.86 5.30 0.24
C THR A 85 13.84 4.26 0.76
N ASN A 86 15.14 4.55 0.84
CA ASN A 86 16.16 3.63 1.36
C ASN A 86 16.81 4.20 2.63
N PHE A 87 16.98 3.38 3.65
CA PHE A 87 17.58 3.78 4.94
C PHE A 87 18.17 2.58 5.66
N THR A 88 19.21 2.79 6.47
CA THR A 88 19.84 1.74 7.29
C THR A 88 19.37 1.76 8.74
N GLN A 89 18.58 2.76 9.11
CA GLN A 89 18.10 2.98 10.47
C GLN A 89 16.62 2.66 10.57
N ARG A 90 16.20 2.13 11.72
CA ARG A 90 14.80 1.84 12.01
C ARG A 90 13.93 3.07 11.76
N THR A 91 13.02 2.98 10.79
CA THR A 91 12.18 4.09 10.33
C THR A 91 10.75 3.61 10.15
N GLU A 92 9.79 4.35 10.72
CA GLU A 92 8.37 4.11 10.47
C GLU A 92 7.97 4.78 9.17
N CYS A 93 7.57 4.01 8.16
CA CYS A 93 7.07 4.59 6.92
C CYS A 93 5.59 4.98 7.07
N GLU A 94 5.24 6.10 6.43
CA GLU A 94 3.90 6.67 6.44
C GLU A 94 3.24 6.45 5.08
N ASP A 95 1.93 6.25 5.11
CA ASP A 95 1.11 6.08 3.91
C ASP A 95 1.13 7.35 3.05
N ILE A 96 1.37 7.19 1.75
CA ILE A 96 1.33 8.29 0.80
C ILE A 96 -0.15 8.58 0.52
N ASN A 97 -0.59 9.82 0.71
CA ASN A 97 -1.93 10.20 0.33
C ASN A 97 -1.99 10.58 -1.16
N GLU A 98 -2.20 9.62 -2.05
CA GLU A 98 -2.21 9.91 -3.49
C GLU A 98 -3.38 10.82 -3.89
N CYS A 99 -4.45 10.90 -3.11
CA CYS A 99 -5.58 11.79 -3.38
C CYS A 99 -5.21 13.28 -3.36
N GLN A 100 -4.08 13.66 -2.74
CA GLN A 100 -3.56 15.03 -2.80
C GLN A 100 -3.15 15.44 -4.23
N SER A 101 -2.88 14.47 -5.11
CA SER A 101 -2.55 14.71 -6.51
C SER A 101 -3.76 14.74 -7.45
N VAL A 102 -4.98 14.60 -6.91
CA VAL A 102 -6.25 14.52 -7.66
C VAL A 102 -6.19 13.46 -8.78
N PRO A 103 -5.94 12.18 -8.44
CA PRO A 103 -5.73 11.11 -9.42
C PRO A 103 -7.03 10.57 -10.02
N CYS A 104 -8.19 11.03 -9.56
CA CYS A 104 -9.49 10.65 -10.10
C CYS A 104 -10.01 11.79 -10.99
N GLY A 105 -10.54 11.42 -12.15
CA GLY A 105 -11.12 12.33 -13.13
C GLY A 105 -12.45 12.93 -12.67
N SER A 106 -13.12 13.64 -13.58
CA SER A 106 -14.42 14.25 -13.29
C SER A 106 -15.49 13.22 -12.92
N ASN A 107 -16.42 13.62 -12.05
CA ASN A 107 -17.52 12.80 -11.55
C ASN A 107 -17.03 11.52 -10.85
N ALA A 108 -15.91 11.63 -10.14
CA ALA A 108 -15.33 10.58 -9.34
C ALA A 108 -14.73 11.14 -8.05
N THR A 109 -14.90 10.38 -6.97
CA THR A 109 -14.31 10.67 -5.67
C THR A 109 -13.07 9.80 -5.44
N CYS A 110 -11.98 10.43 -4.98
CA CYS A 110 -10.78 9.73 -4.53
C CYS A 110 -10.89 9.36 -3.06
N HIS A 111 -10.56 8.11 -2.74
CA HIS A 111 -10.43 7.64 -1.36
C HIS A 111 -9.02 7.08 -1.14
N ASN A 112 -8.30 7.69 -0.20
CA ASN A 112 -7.00 7.19 0.21
C ASN A 112 -7.15 5.86 0.96
N THR A 113 -6.22 4.94 0.74
CA THR A 113 -6.20 3.62 1.36
C THR A 113 -4.78 3.27 1.79
N LYS A 114 -4.61 2.28 2.67
CA LYS A 114 -3.27 1.89 3.08
C LYS A 114 -2.50 1.26 1.91
N GLY A 115 -1.39 1.88 1.51
CA GLY A 115 -0.54 1.48 0.40
C GLY A 115 -1.07 1.88 -0.98
N GLY A 116 -2.02 2.82 -1.05
CA GLY A 116 -2.52 3.33 -2.33
C GLY A 116 -3.87 4.04 -2.24
N PHE A 117 -4.66 4.04 -3.31
CA PHE A 117 -5.93 4.76 -3.36
C PHE A 117 -6.96 4.04 -4.22
N ARG A 118 -8.23 4.40 -4.05
CA ARG A 118 -9.32 3.98 -4.94
C ARG A 118 -10.07 5.19 -5.48
N CYS A 119 -10.39 5.14 -6.77
CA CYS A 119 -11.32 6.06 -7.40
C CYS A 119 -12.68 5.38 -7.54
N GLU A 120 -13.73 6.04 -7.09
CA GLU A 120 -15.10 5.60 -7.23
C GLU A 120 -15.88 6.65 -8.02
N CYS A 121 -16.67 6.24 -9.01
CA CYS A 121 -17.53 7.18 -9.71
C CYS A 121 -18.58 7.73 -8.75
N ASP A 122 -18.85 9.02 -8.87
CA ASP A 122 -19.91 9.64 -8.09
C ASP A 122 -21.25 9.00 -8.46
N LYS A 123 -22.19 9.10 -7.54
CA LYS A 123 -23.53 8.56 -7.72
C LYS A 123 -24.18 9.09 -9.02
N GLY A 124 -24.82 8.19 -9.76
CA GLY A 124 -25.38 8.49 -11.08
C GLY A 124 -24.36 8.33 -12.21
N PHE A 125 -23.10 8.00 -11.89
CA PHE A 125 -22.05 7.74 -12.87
C PHE A 125 -21.48 6.33 -12.71
N VAL A 126 -20.93 5.80 -13.80
CA VAL A 126 -20.31 4.47 -13.86
C VAL A 126 -19.00 4.53 -14.64
N SER A 127 -18.02 3.71 -14.23
CA SER A 127 -16.80 3.51 -14.98
C SER A 127 -17.05 2.58 -16.18
N ASN A 128 -16.09 2.48 -17.10
CA ASN A 128 -16.18 1.52 -18.21
C ASN A 128 -16.31 0.06 -17.74
N THR A 129 -15.77 -0.26 -16.57
CA THR A 129 -15.83 -1.60 -15.98
C THR A 129 -17.01 -1.78 -15.03
N GLY A 130 -17.72 -0.70 -14.69
CA GLY A 130 -18.77 -0.70 -13.66
C GLY A 130 -18.24 -0.92 -12.23
N THR A 131 -16.92 -0.86 -12.03
CA THR A 131 -16.26 -1.09 -10.74
C THR A 131 -15.32 0.07 -10.39
N PRO A 132 -15.03 0.29 -9.08
CA PRO A 132 -13.99 1.22 -8.66
C PRO A 132 -12.62 0.86 -9.23
N SER A 133 -11.81 1.88 -9.51
CA SER A 133 -10.41 1.72 -9.92
C SER A 133 -9.50 1.73 -8.68
N PHE A 134 -8.51 0.83 -8.63
CA PHE A 134 -7.56 0.72 -7.52
C PHE A 134 -6.14 1.02 -7.99
N ASN A 135 -5.43 1.87 -7.23
CA ASN A 135 -4.03 2.25 -7.45
C ASN A 135 -3.72 2.70 -8.89
N THR A 136 -4.74 3.18 -9.59
CA THR A 136 -4.69 3.53 -11.01
C THR A 136 -5.58 4.74 -11.23
N THR A 137 -5.04 5.73 -11.95
CA THR A 137 -5.78 6.93 -12.37
C THR A 137 -7.04 6.52 -13.13
N MET A 138 -8.20 7.00 -12.68
CA MET A 138 -9.47 6.79 -13.37
C MET A 138 -9.85 8.08 -14.07
N ASN A 139 -9.73 8.11 -15.40
CA ASN A 139 -9.89 9.36 -16.14
C ASN A 139 -11.34 9.68 -16.52
N TYR A 140 -12.27 8.73 -16.38
CA TYR A 140 -13.61 8.91 -16.93
C TYR A 140 -14.68 8.08 -16.23
N CYS A 141 -15.66 8.79 -15.68
CA CYS A 141 -16.94 8.26 -15.24
C CYS A 141 -18.03 8.80 -16.18
N LYS A 142 -18.76 7.89 -16.82
CA LYS A 142 -19.88 8.25 -17.70
C LYS A 142 -21.17 8.29 -16.90
N ASP A 143 -22.08 9.16 -17.31
CA ASP A 143 -23.45 9.14 -16.82
C ASP A 143 -24.08 7.76 -17.00
N ARG A 144 -24.80 7.29 -15.99
CA ARG A 144 -25.50 6.02 -16.00
C ARG A 144 -26.89 6.26 -16.56
N ASP A 145 -27.18 5.69 -17.73
CA ASP A 145 -28.52 5.78 -18.30
C ASP A 145 -29.50 4.88 -17.53
N GLU A 146 -30.24 5.45 -16.58
CA GLU A 146 -31.25 4.70 -15.84
C GLU A 146 -32.41 4.22 -16.72
N CYS A 147 -32.67 4.87 -17.86
CA CYS A 147 -33.78 4.53 -18.73
C CYS A 147 -33.60 3.18 -19.43
N GLU A 148 -32.37 2.64 -19.51
CA GLU A 148 -32.11 1.28 -19.99
C GLU A 148 -32.84 0.22 -19.15
N SER A 149 -33.13 0.52 -17.88
CA SER A 149 -33.83 -0.38 -16.96
C SER A 149 -35.35 -0.20 -16.90
N SER A 150 -35.91 0.71 -17.71
CA SER A 150 -37.34 1.08 -17.68
C SER A 150 -37.86 1.41 -16.26
N PRO A 151 -37.27 2.41 -15.55
CA PRO A 151 -37.54 2.68 -14.13
C PRO A 151 -38.86 3.43 -13.84
N CYS A 152 -39.49 3.98 -14.88
CA CYS A 152 -40.72 4.76 -14.81
C CYS A 152 -41.98 3.87 -14.78
N GLY A 153 -43.09 4.42 -14.30
CA GLY A 153 -44.38 3.74 -14.23
C GLY A 153 -45.08 3.60 -15.58
N SER A 154 -46.15 2.81 -15.62
CA SER A 154 -47.02 2.69 -16.80
C SER A 154 -47.59 4.07 -17.16
N ASN A 155 -47.45 4.49 -18.43
CA ASN A 155 -47.82 5.81 -18.98
C ASN A 155 -46.85 6.98 -18.70
N GLU A 156 -45.64 6.68 -18.24
CA GLU A 156 -44.57 7.66 -18.09
C GLU A 156 -43.47 7.46 -19.15
N THR A 157 -42.92 8.55 -19.66
CA THR A 157 -41.72 8.57 -20.51
C THR A 157 -40.50 8.86 -19.65
N CYS A 158 -39.46 8.03 -19.76
CA CYS A 158 -38.18 8.23 -19.08
C CYS A 158 -37.28 9.19 -19.85
N HIS A 159 -36.65 10.12 -19.14
CA HIS A 159 -35.65 11.05 -19.66
C HIS A 159 -34.39 10.96 -18.81
N ASN A 160 -33.30 10.48 -19.43
CA ASN A 160 -32.00 10.44 -18.79
C ASN A 160 -31.40 11.85 -18.68
N THR A 161 -30.73 12.14 -17.57
CA THR A 161 -30.13 13.44 -17.27
C THR A 161 -28.75 13.24 -16.62
N GLU A 162 -27.85 14.21 -16.70
CA GLU A 162 -26.53 14.03 -16.10
C GLU A 162 -26.61 13.81 -14.58
N GLY A 163 -26.16 12.63 -14.13
CA GLY A 163 -26.19 12.16 -12.75
C GLY A 163 -27.55 11.64 -12.26
N SER A 164 -28.59 11.57 -13.11
CA SER A 164 -29.93 11.15 -12.70
C SER A 164 -30.90 10.86 -13.86
N PHE A 165 -32.17 10.66 -13.55
CA PHE A 165 -33.22 10.61 -14.57
C PHE A 165 -34.52 11.23 -14.03
N HIS A 166 -35.45 11.55 -14.93
CA HIS A 166 -36.79 11.93 -14.54
C HIS A 166 -37.85 11.29 -15.45
N CYS A 167 -39.03 11.09 -14.89
CA CYS A 167 -40.18 10.53 -15.59
C CYS A 167 -41.22 11.63 -15.83
N THR A 168 -41.73 11.74 -17.06
CA THR A 168 -42.81 12.67 -17.40
C THR A 168 -44.03 11.90 -17.88
N PHE A 169 -45.22 12.29 -17.44
CA PHE A 169 -46.47 11.68 -17.92
C PHE A 169 -46.67 11.92 -19.42
N ASP A 170 -47.11 10.90 -20.16
CA ASP A 170 -47.51 11.09 -21.56
C ASP A 170 -48.89 11.78 -21.62
N PRO A 171 -48.98 13.05 -22.07
CA PRO A 171 -50.25 13.76 -22.16
C PRO A 171 -51.26 13.09 -23.11
N GLY A 172 -50.83 12.14 -23.95
CA GLY A 172 -51.71 11.31 -24.78
C GLY A 172 -52.56 10.29 -24.01
N SER A 173 -52.31 10.09 -22.71
CA SER A 173 -52.97 9.08 -21.88
C SER A 173 -53.81 9.63 -20.71
N ALA A 174 -53.94 10.95 -20.55
CA ALA A 174 -54.70 11.55 -19.45
C ALA A 174 -56.15 11.93 -19.82
N SER A 175 -57.11 11.22 -19.21
CA SER A 175 -58.39 11.82 -18.82
C SER A 175 -58.12 13.04 -17.95
N ARG A 176 -58.79 14.16 -18.25
CA ARG A 176 -58.66 15.45 -17.55
C ARG A 176 -58.87 15.26 -16.05
N ASN A 177 -57.86 15.56 -15.23
CA ASN A 177 -58.05 16.25 -13.96
C ASN A 177 -56.77 16.96 -13.53
N ASN A 178 -56.94 18.24 -13.26
CA ASN A 178 -55.94 19.19 -12.82
C ASN A 178 -55.47 18.86 -11.39
N THR A 179 -54.30 18.26 -11.28
CA THR A 179 -53.43 18.37 -10.12
C THR A 179 -52.00 18.40 -10.67
N THR A 180 -51.43 19.61 -10.71
CA THR A 180 -49.99 19.82 -10.81
C THR A 180 -49.33 19.20 -9.58
N ASN A 181 -49.10 17.89 -9.62
CA ASN A 181 -48.06 17.27 -8.83
C ASN A 181 -46.95 17.00 -9.81
N HIS A 182 -45.92 17.85 -9.76
CA HIS A 182 -44.58 17.40 -10.10
C HIS A 182 -44.43 16.04 -9.42
N SER A 183 -44.39 14.96 -10.20
CA SER A 183 -43.75 13.74 -9.75
C SER A 183 -42.31 14.17 -9.47
N GLU A 184 -42.06 14.59 -8.23
CA GLU A 184 -40.70 14.74 -7.71
C GLU A 184 -39.98 13.49 -8.15
N GLY A 185 -39.00 13.69 -9.03
CA GLY A 185 -38.39 12.64 -9.81
C GLY A 185 -38.02 11.51 -8.88
N LYS A 186 -38.22 10.27 -9.32
CA LYS A 186 -37.47 9.17 -8.72
C LYS A 186 -36.00 9.48 -8.98
N ILE A 187 -35.37 10.21 -8.05
CA ILE A 187 -33.92 10.41 -8.05
C ILE A 187 -33.38 9.05 -7.59
N ALA A 188 -32.57 8.38 -8.43
CA ALA A 188 -31.84 7.22 -7.96
C ALA A 188 -31.04 7.64 -6.70
N LEU A 189 -31.13 6.86 -5.61
CA LEU A 189 -30.35 7.07 -4.39
C LEU A 189 -28.92 6.54 -4.50
#